data_AF-A0A968IN91-F1
#
_entry.id   AF-A0A968IN91-F1
#
_cell.length_a   1.000
_cell.length_b   1.000
_cell.length_c   1.000
_cell.angle_alpha   90.00
_cell.angle_beta   90.00
_cell.angle_gamma   90.00
#
_symmetry.space_group_name_H-M   'P 1'
#
loop_
_entity.id
_entity.type
_entity.pdbx_description
1 polymer ?
#
loop_
_entity_poly.entity_id
_entity_poly.type
_entity_poly.pdbx_seq_one_letter_code
_entity_poly.pdbx_strand_id
1 'polypeptide(L)'
;MADTLYSPVISNPTYTQGAGSVILLDEAHHNFHTTGGRFKAFANVLRKDGYVVNGSSEPFSYKQLDEVKILVIANALHSSNTQKWTLPTPSAFTDEEIEVVNNWVSSGGSLFPD
;
A
#
# COMPACT_ATOMS: atom_id res chain seq x y z
N MET A 1 2.86 20.35 -0.39
CA MET A 1 3.08 19.63 0.89
C MET A 1 1.85 18.76 1.13
N ALA A 2 2.02 17.55 1.68
CA ALA A 2 0.90 16.69 2.04
C ALA A 2 0.28 17.15 3.36
N ASP A 3 -1.04 17.01 3.51
CA ASP A 3 -1.71 17.21 4.79
C ASP A 3 -1.44 16.01 5.71
N THR A 4 -0.58 16.20 6.70
CA THR A 4 -0.20 15.16 7.66
C THR A 4 -0.97 15.27 8.98
N LEU A 5 -1.86 16.28 9.09
CA LEU A 5 -2.64 16.59 10.28
C LEU A 5 -4.12 16.21 10.12
N TYR A 6 -4.58 15.97 8.89
CA TYR A 6 -5.94 15.48 8.65
C TYR A 6 -6.23 14.21 9.44
N SER A 7 -7.22 14.32 10.32
CA SER A 7 -7.58 13.29 11.30
C SER A 7 -9.05 13.47 11.70
N PRO A 8 -10.00 13.15 10.81
CA PRO A 8 -11.43 13.40 11.03
C PRO A 8 -11.99 12.52 12.15
N VAL A 9 -13.14 12.88 12.71
CA VAL A 9 -13.89 11.96 13.59
C VAL A 9 -14.81 11.10 12.72
N ILE A 10 -14.75 9.78 12.88
CA ILE A 10 -15.64 8.84 12.21
C ILE A 10 -16.60 8.29 13.27
N SER A 11 -17.85 8.75 13.24
CA SER A 11 -18.84 8.42 14.28
C SER A 11 -19.38 6.99 14.20
N ASN A 12 -19.30 6.36 13.02
CA ASN A 12 -19.74 5.00 12.79
C ASN A 12 -18.70 4.25 11.96
N PRO A 13 -17.60 3.78 12.58
CA PRO A 13 -16.53 3.11 11.85
C PRO A 13 -17.01 1.76 11.31
N THR A 14 -16.50 1.36 10.14
CA THR A 14 -16.81 0.06 9.52
C THR A 14 -16.45 -1.11 10.45
N TYR A 15 -15.32 -1.00 11.16
CA TYR A 15 -14.86 -2.00 12.12
C TYR A 15 -14.64 -1.40 13.50
N THR A 16 -14.65 -2.25 14.52
CA THR A 16 -14.03 -1.90 15.81
C THR A 16 -12.56 -1.55 15.59
N GLN A 17 -12.06 -0.53 16.27
CA GLN A 17 -10.69 -0.03 16.13
C GLN A 17 -9.65 -1.18 16.15
N GLY A 18 -8.93 -1.36 15.04
CA GLY A 18 -7.87 -2.37 14.91
C GLY A 18 -8.34 -3.81 14.73
N ALA A 19 -9.65 -4.05 14.58
CA ALA A 19 -10.23 -5.36 14.33
C ALA A 19 -10.66 -5.56 12.87
N GLY A 20 -10.45 -4.54 12.02
CA GLY A 20 -10.78 -4.61 10.60
C GLY A 20 -9.76 -5.37 9.77
N SER A 21 -10.09 -5.50 8.49
CA SER A 21 -9.21 -6.10 7.49
C SER A 21 -7.85 -5.39 7.43
N VAL A 22 -6.80 -6.16 7.14
CA VAL A 22 -5.45 -5.61 6.95
C VAL A 22 -5.30 -5.04 5.54
N ILE A 23 -4.86 -3.79 5.49
CA ILE A 23 -4.47 -3.05 4.29
C ILE A 23 -2.96 -2.88 4.32
N LEU A 24 -2.29 -3.31 3.26
CA LEU A 24 -0.85 -3.17 3.08
C LEU A 24 -0.58 -2.10 2.02
N LEU A 25 0.18 -1.05 2.38
CA LEU A 25 0.63 -0.01 1.46
C LEU A 25 2.07 -0.31 1.03
N ASP A 26 2.35 -0.29 -0.26
CA ASP A 26 3.71 -0.45 -0.77
C ASP A 26 4.61 0.74 -0.40
N GLU A 27 5.63 0.47 0.41
CA GLU A 27 6.72 1.39 0.76
C GLU A 27 8.10 0.84 0.32
N ALA A 28 8.14 -0.33 -0.34
CA ALA A 28 9.37 -1.03 -0.71
C ALA A 28 9.91 -0.55 -2.06
N HIS A 29 9.02 -0.21 -2.98
CA HIS A 29 9.37 0.08 -4.38
C HIS A 29 9.61 1.56 -4.65
N HIS A 30 10.43 2.19 -3.79
CA HIS A 30 10.75 3.62 -3.84
C HIS A 30 9.52 4.53 -3.93
N ASN A 31 8.42 4.06 -3.33
CA ASN A 31 7.20 4.79 -3.28
C ASN A 31 7.37 5.98 -2.33
N PHE A 32 7.08 7.20 -2.81
CA PHE A 32 7.08 8.38 -1.95
C PHE A 32 5.78 8.52 -1.13
N HIS A 33 4.75 7.73 -1.45
CA HIS A 33 3.49 7.61 -0.72
C HIS A 33 3.62 6.55 0.38
N THR A 34 4.06 6.97 1.56
CA THR A 34 4.14 6.11 2.74
C THR A 34 3.02 6.40 3.74
N THR A 35 2.71 5.42 4.58
CA THR A 35 1.72 5.51 5.67
C THR A 35 2.06 6.59 6.69
N GLY A 36 3.35 6.92 6.86
CA GLY A 36 3.83 8.02 7.69
C GLY A 36 4.03 9.34 6.94
N GLY A 37 4.09 9.30 5.61
CA GLY A 37 4.43 10.42 4.74
C GLY A 37 3.22 10.99 3.99
N ARG A 38 3.30 11.03 2.65
CA ARG A 38 2.30 11.70 1.82
C ARG A 38 0.92 11.03 1.86
N PHE A 39 0.83 9.78 2.29
CA PHE A 39 -0.42 9.04 2.48
C PHE A 39 -0.85 8.96 3.95
N LYS A 40 -0.27 9.77 4.84
CA LYS A 40 -0.67 9.76 6.26
C LYS A 40 -2.15 10.09 6.47
N ALA A 41 -2.72 11.05 5.75
CA ALA A 41 -4.15 11.34 5.82
C ALA A 41 -5.01 10.14 5.43
N PHE A 42 -4.66 9.45 4.34
CA PHE A 42 -5.29 8.22 3.89
C PHE A 42 -5.22 7.12 4.96
N ALA A 43 -4.02 6.87 5.50
CA ALA A 43 -3.83 5.90 6.57
C ALA A 43 -4.60 6.27 7.85
N ASN A 44 -4.69 7.56 8.19
CA ASN A 44 -5.46 8.04 9.35
C ASN A 44 -6.95 7.76 9.20
N VAL A 45 -7.53 8.04 8.03
CA VAL A 45 -8.95 7.79 7.77
C VAL A 45 -9.27 6.30 7.90
N LEU A 46 -8.50 5.44 7.23
CA LEU A 46 -8.70 3.99 7.28
C LEU A 46 -8.54 3.42 8.69
N ARG A 47 -7.49 3.86 9.42
CA ARG A 47 -7.29 3.42 10.81
C ARG A 47 -8.45 3.86 11.70
N LYS A 48 -9.00 5.07 11.51
CA LYS A 48 -10.17 5.54 12.27
C LYS A 48 -11.47 4.86 11.86
N ASP A 49 -11.54 4.32 10.65
CA ASP A 49 -12.64 3.48 10.18
C ASP A 49 -12.50 2.02 10.64
N GLY A 50 -11.46 1.72 11.43
CA GLY A 50 -11.24 0.46 12.12
C GLY A 50 -10.34 -0.54 11.41
N TYR A 51 -9.85 -0.23 10.20
CA TYR A 51 -8.89 -1.06 9.48
C TYR A 51 -7.51 -1.09 10.16
N VAL A 52 -6.75 -2.15 9.90
CA VAL A 52 -5.32 -2.21 10.21
C VAL A 52 -4.54 -1.79 8.97
N VAL A 53 -3.74 -0.72 9.06
CA VAL A 53 -2.98 -0.18 7.92
C VAL A 53 -1.49 -0.28 8.20
N ASN A 54 -0.79 -1.09 7.40
CA ASN A 54 0.65 -1.33 7.51
C ASN A 54 1.37 -0.91 6.23
N GLY A 55 2.61 -0.44 6.35
CA GLY A 55 3.52 -0.26 5.21
C GLY A 55 4.30 -1.55 4.94
N SER A 56 4.49 -1.90 3.68
CA SER A 56 5.41 -2.96 3.24
C SER A 56 6.76 -2.35 2.91
N SER A 57 7.80 -2.68 3.66
CA SER A 57 9.19 -2.31 3.35
C SER A 57 9.98 -3.40 2.65
N GLU A 58 9.35 -4.54 2.37
CA GLU A 58 9.96 -5.73 1.80
C GLU A 58 9.32 -6.11 0.45
N PRO A 59 10.02 -6.86 -0.41
CA PRO A 59 9.44 -7.43 -1.62
C PRO A 59 8.19 -8.27 -1.35
N PHE A 60 7.25 -8.28 -2.28
CA PHE A 60 6.00 -9.00 -2.11
C PHE A 60 6.22 -10.52 -2.06
N SER A 61 5.60 -11.17 -1.08
CA SER A 61 5.63 -12.62 -0.92
C SER A 61 4.25 -13.15 -0.58
N TYR A 62 3.98 -14.42 -0.92
CA TYR A 62 2.72 -15.07 -0.55
C TYR A 62 2.46 -15.02 0.95
N LYS A 63 3.50 -15.28 1.76
CA LYS A 63 3.39 -15.24 3.23
C LYS A 63 2.92 -13.87 3.72
N GLN A 64 3.43 -12.81 3.12
CA GLN A 64 3.04 -11.45 3.47
C GLN A 64 1.60 -11.15 3.03
N LEU A 65 1.21 -11.57 1.83
CA LEU A 65 -0.11 -11.25 1.27
C LEU A 65 -1.25 -12.13 1.80
N ASP A 66 -0.95 -13.31 2.37
CA ASP A 66 -1.96 -14.22 2.94
C ASP A 66 -2.75 -13.60 4.10
N GLU A 67 -2.08 -12.75 4.88
CA GLU A 67 -2.69 -12.03 6.01
C GLU A 67 -3.36 -10.70 5.59
N VAL A 68 -3.27 -10.34 4.30
CA VAL A 68 -3.69 -9.05 3.76
C VAL A 68 -4.96 -9.20 2.93
N LYS A 69 -5.88 -8.24 3.05
CA LYS A 69 -7.08 -8.18 2.19
C LYS A 69 -6.93 -7.21 1.04
N ILE A 70 -6.23 -6.11 1.24
CA ILE A 70 -6.05 -5.08 0.23
C ILE A 70 -4.57 -4.69 0.17
N LEU A 71 -4.00 -4.74 -1.04
CA LEU A 71 -2.68 -4.21 -1.35
C LEU A 71 -2.87 -2.88 -2.10
N VAL A 72 -2.24 -1.82 -1.61
CA VAL A 72 -2.25 -0.48 -2.22
C VAL A 72 -0.87 -0.20 -2.80
N ILE A 73 -0.81 0.05 -4.10
CA ILE A 73 0.42 0.45 -4.81
C ILE A 73 0.12 1.79 -5.47
N ALA A 74 0.85 2.83 -5.08
CA ALA A 74 0.65 4.19 -5.58
C ALA A 74 1.98 4.76 -6.04
N ASN A 75 2.28 4.82 -7.34
CA ASN A 75 3.57 5.30 -7.86
C ASN A 75 4.82 4.50 -7.38
N ALA A 76 4.83 3.19 -7.60
CA ALA A 76 6.05 2.38 -7.48
C ALA A 76 7.07 2.77 -8.56
N LEU A 77 8.34 2.87 -8.19
CA LEU A 77 9.44 3.28 -9.08
C LEU A 77 10.59 2.29 -9.04
N HIS A 78 11.08 1.94 -10.23
CA HIS A 78 12.38 1.30 -10.36
C HIS A 78 13.47 2.21 -9.81
N SER A 79 14.51 1.62 -9.22
CA SER A 79 15.62 2.33 -8.55
C SER A 79 16.29 3.39 -9.42
N SER A 80 16.38 3.15 -10.74
CA SER A 80 16.95 4.10 -11.71
C SER A 80 16.13 5.38 -11.88
N ASN A 81 14.83 5.36 -11.56
CA ASN A 81 13.90 6.47 -11.79
C ASN A 81 13.59 7.29 -10.53
N THR A 82 14.29 7.01 -9.42
CA THR A 82 14.06 7.69 -8.13
C THR A 82 14.40 9.18 -8.14
N GLN A 83 15.38 9.59 -8.96
CA GLN A 83 15.82 10.97 -9.08
C GLN A 83 15.59 11.57 -10.46
N LYS A 84 15.83 10.78 -11.52
CA LYS A 84 15.70 11.22 -12.90
C LYS A 84 14.93 10.16 -13.68
N TRP A 85 13.74 10.55 -14.14
CA TRP A 85 12.91 9.69 -14.96
C TRP A 85 13.51 9.59 -16.36
N THR A 86 13.73 8.36 -16.81
CA THR A 86 14.18 8.09 -18.18
C THR A 86 13.28 7.06 -18.84
N LEU A 87 13.03 7.24 -20.13
CA LEU A 87 12.29 6.28 -20.94
C LEU A 87 13.25 5.28 -21.61
N PRO A 88 12.83 4.00 -21.75
CA PRO A 88 11.62 3.42 -21.18
C PRO A 88 11.69 3.32 -19.65
N THR A 89 10.55 3.38 -18.97
CA THR A 89 10.47 3.20 -17.51
C THR A 89 10.55 1.71 -17.19
N PRO A 90 11.66 1.20 -16.62
CA PRO A 90 11.73 -0.19 -16.17
C PRO A 90 10.68 -0.48 -15.10
N SER A 91 10.29 -1.76 -14.99
CA SER A 91 9.39 -2.26 -13.94
C SER A 91 9.98 -1.95 -12.57
N ALA A 92 9.12 -1.55 -11.62
CA ALA A 92 9.52 -1.38 -10.23
C ALA A 92 9.64 -2.73 -9.49
N PHE A 93 9.02 -3.78 -10.03
CA PHE A 93 8.87 -5.10 -9.43
C PHE A 93 9.64 -6.14 -10.23
N THR A 94 10.08 -7.21 -9.55
CA THR A 94 10.61 -8.39 -10.24
C THR A 94 9.48 -9.23 -10.85
N ASP A 95 9.82 -10.15 -11.77
CA ASP A 95 8.85 -11.07 -12.35
C ASP A 95 8.21 -11.97 -11.28
N GLU A 96 8.97 -12.36 -10.26
CA GLU A 96 8.48 -13.16 -9.13
C GLU A 96 7.45 -12.40 -8.29
N GLU A 97 7.67 -11.12 -8.02
CA GLU A 97 6.70 -10.29 -7.29
C GLU A 97 5.41 -10.10 -8.09
N ILE A 98 5.54 -9.89 -9.40
CA ILE A 98 4.40 -9.80 -10.32
C ILE A 98 3.60 -11.11 -10.29
N GLU A 99 4.27 -12.27 -10.33
CA GLU A 99 3.61 -13.57 -10.22
C GLU A 99 2.88 -13.73 -8.88
N VAL A 100 3.55 -13.40 -7.77
CA VAL A 100 2.98 -13.45 -6.41
C VAL A 100 1.70 -12.62 -6.31
N VAL A 101 1.74 -11.36 -6.76
CA VAL A 101 0.59 -10.45 -6.69
C VAL A 101 -0.53 -10.95 -7.61
N ASN A 102 -0.22 -11.40 -8.83
CA ASN A 102 -1.23 -11.93 -9.76
C ASN A 102 -1.95 -13.16 -9.19
N ASN A 103 -1.20 -14.11 -8.62
CA ASN A 103 -1.77 -15.31 -8.03
C ASN A 103 -2.60 -15.00 -6.77
N TRP A 104 -2.16 -14.05 -5.96
CA TRP A 104 -2.91 -13.57 -4.80
C TRP A 104 -4.23 -12.89 -5.21
N VAL A 105 -4.21 -11.99 -6.20
CA VAL A 105 -5.44 -11.36 -6.74
C VAL A 105 -6.39 -12.42 -7.33
N SER A 106 -5.86 -13.37 -8.09
CA SER A 106 -6.64 -14.47 -8.67
C SER A 106 -7.29 -15.37 -7.61
N SER A 107 -6.73 -15.39 -6.40
CA SER A 107 -7.24 -16.13 -5.24
C SER A 107 -8.19 -15.30 -4.36
N GLY A 108 -8.58 -14.10 -4.80
CA GLY A 108 -9.54 -13.23 -4.10
C GLY A 108 -8.92 -12.05 -3.35
N GLY A 109 -7.61 -11.83 -3.47
CA GLY A 109 -6.96 -10.60 -3.02
C GLY A 109 -7.44 -9.37 -3.79
N SER A 110 -7.43 -8.20 -3.16
CA SER A 110 -7.81 -6.93 -3.80
C SER A 110 -6.62 -6.01 -4.00
N LEU A 111 -6.25 -5.75 -5.26
CA LEU A 111 -5.24 -4.76 -5.62
C LEU A 111 -5.89 -3.41 -5.90
N PHE A 112 -5.41 -2.35 -5.24
CA PHE A 112 -5.82 -0.97 -5.50
C PHE A 112 -4.64 -0.18 -6.09
N PRO A 113 -4.62 0.06 -7.41
CA PRO A 113 -3.63 0.92 -8.04
C PRO A 113 -4.08 2.39 -8.02
N ASP A 114 -3.15 3.29 -7.68
CA ASP A 114 -3.28 4.77 -7.84
C ASP A 114 -2.15 5.32 -8.74
#